data_AF-A0A4U5U8L3-F1
#
_entry.id   AF-A0A4U5U8L3-F1
#
_cell.length_a   1.000
_cell.length_b   1.000
_cell.length_c   1.000
_cell.angle_alpha   90.00
_cell.angle_beta   90.00
_cell.angle_gamma   90.00
#
_symmetry.space_group_name_H-M   'P 1'
#
loop_
_entity.id
_entity.type
_entity.pdbx_description
1 polymer ?
#
loop_
_entity_poly.entity_id
_entity_poly.type
_entity_poly.pdbx_seq_one_letter_code
_entity_poly.pdbx_strand_id
1 'polypeptide(L)'
;MDDSVNQSPSSSARHRGRNATDRRGDVEVKKGVMTVENMLEESAVLSAPHLSVDRYERGRQGCCERVVINISGLRFETQLKTFNQFPDTLLGDPRKRMRYFDPLRNEYFFDRNRPSFDAILYYYQSGGRIRRPVNVPIDIFSEEIRFYQLGEEAMEKFRDDEGFIKEEERVLPKNDFQKQDESSVDEKEGEREHDVPSPLLLAEPAL
;
A
#
# COMPACT_ATOMS: atom_id res chain seq x y z
N MET A 1 -9.12 -43.44 -41.86
CA MET A 1 -9.03 -44.73 -42.55
C MET A 1 -7.54 -45.01 -42.47
N ASP A 2 -7.03 -45.76 -41.50
CA ASP A 2 -7.50 -47.06 -41.01
C ASP A 2 -7.09 -47.31 -39.55
N ASP A 3 -7.87 -48.20 -38.92
CA ASP A 3 -7.93 -48.55 -37.50
C ASP A 3 -6.67 -49.21 -36.92
N SER A 4 -6.33 -48.83 -35.68
CA SER A 4 -5.50 -49.63 -34.78
C SER A 4 -6.37 -50.24 -33.68
N VAL A 5 -6.63 -51.53 -33.84
CA VAL A 5 -7.23 -52.44 -32.87
C VAL A 5 -6.17 -52.83 -31.84
N ASN A 6 -6.48 -52.77 -30.54
CA ASN A 6 -6.04 -53.86 -29.68
C ASN A 6 -6.99 -54.10 -28.49
N GLN A 7 -7.29 -55.39 -28.32
CA GLN A 7 -8.25 -55.98 -27.42
C GLN A 7 -7.64 -56.27 -26.04
N SER A 8 -8.52 -56.36 -25.05
CA SER A 8 -8.30 -56.79 -23.66
C SER A 8 -7.65 -58.19 -23.53
N PRO A 9 -7.31 -58.61 -22.29
CA PRO A 9 -8.25 -59.53 -21.67
C PRO A 9 -8.51 -59.32 -20.17
N SER A 10 -9.67 -59.83 -19.79
CA SER A 10 -10.23 -60.02 -18.46
C SER A 10 -9.45 -60.98 -17.56
N SER A 11 -9.60 -60.85 -16.24
CA SER A 11 -9.93 -62.03 -15.42
C SER A 11 -10.59 -61.63 -14.09
N SER A 12 -11.80 -62.16 -13.89
CA SER A 12 -12.57 -62.17 -12.66
C SER A 12 -12.05 -63.22 -11.69
N ALA A 13 -12.04 -62.94 -10.39
CA ALA A 13 -12.19 -63.96 -9.36
C ALA A 13 -12.74 -63.36 -8.07
N ARG A 14 -14.03 -63.63 -7.81
CA ARG A 14 -14.65 -63.53 -6.48
C ARG A 14 -14.28 -64.79 -5.68
N HIS A 15 -13.90 -64.65 -4.41
CA HIS A 15 -14.15 -65.69 -3.42
C HIS A 15 -14.52 -65.11 -2.05
N ARG A 16 -15.55 -65.74 -1.47
CA ARG A 16 -16.21 -65.47 -0.19
C ARG A 16 -15.29 -65.71 1.00
N GLY A 17 -15.47 -64.90 2.04
CA GLY A 17 -15.14 -65.24 3.43
C GLY A 17 -16.01 -64.44 4.39
N ARG A 18 -17.10 -65.04 4.88
CA ARG A 18 -17.87 -64.55 6.02
C ARG A 18 -17.16 -65.00 7.30
N ASN A 19 -17.08 -64.15 8.32
CA ASN A 19 -17.22 -64.57 9.71
C ASN A 19 -17.72 -63.40 10.56
N ALA A 20 -18.77 -63.67 11.31
CA ALA A 20 -19.41 -62.77 12.26
C ALA A 20 -18.91 -63.10 13.67
N THR A 21 -18.50 -62.08 14.43
CA THR A 21 -18.61 -62.10 15.89
C THR A 21 -18.93 -60.69 16.39
N ASP A 22 -20.17 -60.61 16.88
CA ASP A 22 -20.76 -59.70 17.84
C ASP A 22 -19.81 -59.15 18.92
N ARG A 23 -19.85 -57.83 19.18
CA ARG A 23 -19.87 -57.22 20.54
C ARG A 23 -20.40 -55.78 20.50
N ARG A 24 -21.56 -55.59 21.12
CA ARG A 24 -22.11 -54.30 21.62
C ARG A 24 -21.44 -53.95 22.96
N GLY A 25 -21.43 -52.65 23.32
CA GLY A 25 -21.38 -52.22 24.73
C GLY A 25 -20.55 -50.97 25.04
N ASP A 26 -21.23 -49.82 25.06
CA ASP A 26 -21.17 -48.70 26.03
C ASP A 26 -19.82 -48.06 26.43
N VAL A 27 -19.62 -46.81 25.97
CA VAL A 27 -18.68 -45.85 26.59
C VAL A 27 -19.46 -45.02 27.62
N GLU A 28 -19.16 -45.28 28.88
CA GLU A 28 -19.71 -44.62 30.05
C GLU A 28 -19.23 -43.16 30.16
N VAL A 29 -20.18 -42.21 30.16
CA VAL A 29 -19.94 -40.80 30.46
C VAL A 29 -19.69 -40.65 31.96
N LYS A 30 -18.43 -40.53 32.37
CA LYS A 30 -18.07 -40.20 33.75
C LYS A 30 -18.38 -38.73 34.05
N LYS A 31 -19.48 -38.46 34.75
CA LYS A 31 -19.71 -37.21 35.48
C LYS A 31 -18.74 -37.15 36.67
N GLY A 32 -17.67 -36.36 36.56
CA GLY A 32 -16.78 -36.05 37.68
C GLY A 32 -17.43 -35.03 38.60
N VAL A 33 -17.68 -35.42 39.85
CA VAL A 33 -18.02 -34.52 40.97
C VAL A 33 -16.73 -33.87 41.45
N MET A 34 -16.65 -32.54 41.42
CA MET A 34 -15.53 -31.78 41.98
C MET A 34 -15.73 -31.69 43.50
N THR A 35 -14.95 -32.42 44.28
CA THR A 35 -14.91 -32.27 45.74
C THR A 35 -14.00 -31.10 46.12
N VAL A 36 -14.37 -30.39 47.19
CA VAL A 36 -13.77 -29.13 47.66
C VAL A 36 -12.34 -29.25 48.23
N GLU A 37 -11.71 -30.42 48.13
CA GLU A 37 -10.40 -30.70 48.73
C GLU A 37 -9.22 -30.60 47.76
N ASN A 38 -9.44 -30.14 46.52
CA ASN A 38 -8.38 -29.87 45.54
C ASN A 38 -8.13 -28.37 45.28
N MET A 39 -8.46 -27.48 46.22
CA MET A 39 -8.27 -26.02 46.08
C MET A 39 -6.95 -25.49 46.66
N LEU A 40 -6.03 -26.34 47.12
CA LEU A 40 -4.82 -25.90 47.83
C LEU A 40 -3.56 -26.66 47.39
N GLU A 41 -3.20 -26.58 46.11
CA GLU A 41 -1.82 -26.78 45.66
C GLU A 41 -1.65 -26.37 44.18
N GLU A 42 -1.73 -25.05 43.90
CA GLU A 42 -1.01 -24.48 42.74
C GLU A 42 -0.68 -22.99 42.96
N SER A 43 -0.16 -22.68 44.14
CA SER A 43 0.47 -21.39 44.44
C SER A 43 1.89 -21.33 43.86
N ALA A 44 1.98 -21.37 42.52
CA ALA A 44 3.22 -21.17 41.75
C ALA A 44 3.02 -20.34 40.45
N VAL A 45 1.94 -19.57 40.35
CA VAL A 45 1.68 -18.64 39.22
C VAL A 45 1.70 -17.18 39.69
N LEU A 46 2.78 -16.78 40.36
CA LEU A 46 3.16 -15.38 40.50
C LEU A 46 4.62 -15.22 40.09
N SER A 47 4.84 -15.20 38.78
CA SER A 47 6.00 -14.61 38.12
C SER A 47 5.59 -14.38 36.67
N ALA A 48 5.02 -13.20 36.40
CA ALA A 48 4.83 -12.74 35.04
C ALA A 48 6.16 -12.13 34.56
N PRO A 49 6.86 -12.73 33.58
CA PRO A 49 7.77 -11.97 32.75
C PRO A 49 6.95 -11.43 31.58
N HIS A 50 6.81 -10.10 31.56
CA HIS A 50 6.90 -9.27 30.36
C HIS A 50 6.30 -9.87 29.08
N LEU A 51 5.12 -9.36 28.69
CA LEU A 51 4.52 -9.48 27.36
C LEU A 51 5.60 -9.48 26.26
N SER A 52 6.02 -10.67 25.83
CA SER A 52 6.89 -10.81 24.68
C SER A 52 6.02 -10.64 23.44
N VAL A 53 6.22 -9.49 22.80
CA VAL A 53 5.73 -9.14 21.45
C VAL A 53 6.12 -10.24 20.42
N ASP A 54 7.04 -11.13 20.78
CA ASP A 54 7.51 -12.25 19.96
C ASP A 54 6.51 -13.41 19.76
N ARG A 55 5.39 -13.50 20.50
CA ARG A 55 4.49 -14.66 20.37
C ARG A 55 3.46 -14.56 19.24
N TYR A 56 3.32 -13.41 18.57
CA TYR A 56 2.44 -13.29 17.40
C TYR A 56 3.10 -13.70 16.07
N GLU A 57 4.41 -13.96 16.03
CA GLU A 57 5.12 -14.22 14.76
C GLU A 57 5.67 -15.64 14.59
N ARG A 58 5.44 -16.57 15.53
CA ARG A 58 5.94 -17.95 15.39
C ARG A 58 4.81 -18.96 15.30
N GLY A 59 4.07 -18.94 14.19
CA GLY A 59 2.93 -19.85 14.06
C GLY A 59 2.19 -19.95 12.73
N ARG A 60 2.79 -19.65 11.57
CA ARG A 60 2.46 -20.28 10.26
C ARG A 60 3.24 -19.61 9.13
N GLN A 61 4.19 -20.34 8.57
CA GLN A 61 4.70 -20.03 7.24
C GLN A 61 3.56 -20.08 6.23
N GLY A 62 3.57 -19.13 5.29
CA GLY A 62 3.04 -19.37 3.96
C GLY A 62 2.57 -18.10 3.31
N CYS A 63 3.50 -17.20 2.92
CA CYS A 63 3.43 -16.21 1.83
C CYS A 63 2.12 -15.42 1.54
N CYS A 64 1.09 -15.52 2.38
CA CYS A 64 -0.32 -15.25 2.08
C CYS A 64 -1.08 -14.80 3.33
N GLU A 65 -0.39 -14.46 4.43
CA GLU A 65 -1.05 -13.84 5.58
C GLU A 65 -1.77 -12.58 5.11
N ARG A 66 -3.09 -12.57 5.28
CA ARG A 66 -3.93 -11.45 4.85
C ARG A 66 -3.94 -10.41 5.95
N VAL A 67 -3.79 -9.15 5.55
CA VAL A 67 -3.84 -7.99 6.42
C VAL A 67 -4.95 -7.07 5.95
N VAL A 68 -5.69 -6.52 6.91
CA VAL A 68 -6.77 -5.55 6.66
C VAL A 68 -6.27 -4.16 7.05
N ILE A 69 -6.36 -3.23 6.11
CA ILE A 69 -6.14 -1.80 6.34
C ILE A 69 -7.48 -1.09 6.21
N ASN A 70 -7.91 -0.42 7.27
CA ASN A 70 -9.12 0.38 7.31
C ASN A 70 -8.76 1.87 7.27
N ILE A 71 -9.14 2.54 6.19
CA ILE A 71 -8.96 3.98 5.99
C ILE A 71 -10.30 4.68 6.21
N SER A 72 -10.50 5.31 7.37
CA SER A 72 -11.73 6.03 7.74
C SER A 72 -13.02 5.26 7.37
N GLY A 73 -13.04 3.94 7.59
CA GLY A 73 -14.17 3.03 7.30
C GLY A 73 -14.08 2.26 5.97
N LEU A 74 -13.18 2.62 5.06
CA LEU A 74 -12.92 1.88 3.82
C LEU A 74 -11.89 0.77 4.07
N ARG A 75 -12.29 -0.49 3.88
CA ARG A 75 -11.41 -1.62 4.12
C ARG A 75 -10.72 -2.08 2.85
N PHE A 76 -9.42 -2.24 2.96
CA PHE A 76 -8.53 -2.82 1.97
C PHE A 76 -7.95 -4.09 2.53
N GLU A 77 -7.91 -5.14 1.72
CA GLU A 77 -7.32 -6.41 2.12
C GLU A 77 -6.19 -6.76 1.16
N THR A 78 -5.00 -7.06 1.70
CA THR A 78 -3.86 -7.50 0.91
C THR A 78 -3.07 -8.55 1.68
N GLN A 79 -1.91 -8.94 1.15
CA GLN A 79 -1.00 -9.87 1.80
C GLN A 79 0.09 -9.09 2.55
N LEU A 80 0.50 -9.56 3.73
CA LEU A 80 1.55 -8.91 4.52
C LEU A 80 2.86 -8.80 3.73
N LYS A 81 3.16 -9.79 2.89
CA LYS A 81 4.33 -9.77 2.00
C LYS A 81 4.36 -8.57 1.04
N THR A 82 3.19 -8.02 0.69
CA THR A 82 3.08 -6.84 -0.19
C THR A 82 3.79 -5.65 0.44
N PHE A 83 3.60 -5.45 1.75
CA PHE A 83 4.22 -4.35 2.50
C PHE A 83 5.70 -4.62 2.82
N ASN A 84 6.06 -5.88 3.06
CA ASN A 84 7.45 -6.27 3.37
C ASN A 84 8.45 -5.98 2.23
N GLN A 85 7.97 -5.70 1.01
CA GLN A 85 8.81 -5.25 -0.11
C GLN A 85 9.51 -3.91 0.16
N PHE A 86 8.93 -3.05 1.02
CA PHE A 86 9.46 -1.72 1.34
C PHE A 86 9.53 -1.55 2.86
N PRO A 87 10.52 -2.18 3.53
CA PRO A 87 10.58 -2.27 4.99
C PRO A 87 10.75 -0.91 5.69
N ASP A 88 11.28 0.10 4.99
CA ASP A 88 11.52 1.43 5.57
C ASP A 88 10.24 2.28 5.65
N THR A 89 9.17 1.86 4.99
CA THR A 89 7.88 2.57 4.96
C THR A 89 7.05 2.32 6.22
N LEU A 90 6.02 3.13 6.45
CA LEU A 90 5.14 2.98 7.61
C LEU A 90 4.48 1.60 7.67
N LEU A 91 3.97 1.11 6.54
CA LEU A 91 3.28 -0.18 6.46
C LEU A 91 4.26 -1.36 6.34
N GLY A 92 5.46 -1.13 5.81
CA GLY A 92 6.50 -2.17 5.73
C GLY A 92 7.15 -2.48 7.07
N ASP A 93 7.37 -1.47 7.91
CA ASP A 93 7.97 -1.65 9.23
C ASP A 93 6.93 -2.13 10.27
N PRO A 94 7.08 -3.35 10.83
CA PRO A 94 6.21 -3.86 11.88
C PRO A 94 6.07 -2.92 13.08
N ARG A 95 7.15 -2.24 13.46
CA ARG A 95 7.19 -1.36 14.64
C ARG A 95 6.42 -0.08 14.39
N LYS A 96 6.45 0.46 13.16
CA LYS A 96 5.72 1.68 12.80
C LYS A 96 4.22 1.41 12.70
N ARG A 97 3.82 0.35 11.98
CA ARG A 97 2.40 0.04 11.79
C ARG A 97 1.70 -0.43 13.07
N MET A 98 2.42 -1.04 14.02
CA MET A 98 1.85 -1.51 15.29
C MET A 98 1.06 -0.43 16.05
N ARG A 99 1.47 0.84 15.91
CA ARG A 99 0.78 1.98 16.55
C ARG A 99 -0.66 2.20 16.05
N TYR A 100 -1.00 1.65 14.89
CA TYR A 100 -2.30 1.80 14.22
C TYR A 100 -3.14 0.52 14.29
N PHE A 101 -2.67 -0.52 14.96
CA PHE A 101 -3.36 -1.81 15.02
C PHE A 101 -4.50 -1.79 16.04
N ASP A 102 -5.71 -2.17 15.61
CA ASP A 102 -6.86 -2.42 16.47
C ASP A 102 -6.99 -3.93 16.74
N PRO A 103 -6.69 -4.41 17.97
CA PRO A 103 -6.74 -5.83 18.30
C PRO A 103 -8.16 -6.39 18.39
N LEU A 104 -9.19 -5.55 18.60
CA LEU A 104 -10.58 -6.01 18.68
C LEU A 104 -11.13 -6.35 17.29
N ARG A 105 -10.67 -5.61 16.28
CA ARG A 105 -11.13 -5.74 14.89
C ARG A 105 -10.11 -6.46 14.00
N ASN A 106 -8.91 -6.72 14.50
CA ASN A 106 -7.80 -7.34 13.79
C ASN A 106 -7.49 -6.61 12.46
N GLU A 107 -7.44 -5.28 12.50
CA GLU A 107 -7.18 -4.41 11.35
C GLU A 107 -6.29 -3.24 11.75
N TYR A 108 -5.58 -2.65 10.79
CA TYR A 108 -4.90 -1.37 11.00
C TYR A 108 -5.87 -0.24 10.66
N PHE A 109 -6.04 0.74 11.55
CA PHE A 109 -6.95 1.85 11.35
C PHE A 109 -6.19 3.17 11.13
N PHE A 110 -6.57 3.89 10.08
CA PHE A 110 -6.06 5.21 9.75
C PHE A 110 -7.22 6.16 9.52
N ASP A 111 -7.25 7.27 10.26
CA ASP A 111 -8.19 8.36 9.98
C ASP A 111 -7.60 9.31 8.93
N ARG A 112 -7.66 8.88 7.65
CA ARG A 112 -6.95 9.51 6.52
C ARG A 112 -7.76 9.54 5.23
N ASN A 113 -7.20 10.18 4.20
CA ASN A 113 -7.85 10.35 2.92
C ASN A 113 -8.11 9.00 2.22
N ARG A 114 -9.39 8.64 2.09
CA ARG A 114 -9.82 7.36 1.51
C ARG A 114 -9.41 7.20 0.04
N PRO A 115 -9.68 8.16 -0.87
CA PRO A 115 -9.36 8.00 -2.28
C PRO A 115 -7.85 7.86 -2.58
N SER A 116 -6.98 8.43 -1.75
CA SER A 116 -5.52 8.31 -1.94
C SER A 116 -5.00 6.88 -1.73
N PHE A 117 -5.64 6.08 -0.88
CA PHE A 117 -5.06 4.82 -0.44
C PHE A 117 -4.98 3.77 -1.55
N ASP A 118 -5.84 3.82 -2.57
CA ASP A 118 -5.75 2.95 -3.74
C ASP A 118 -4.37 3.07 -4.41
N ALA A 119 -3.88 4.30 -4.59
CA ALA A 119 -2.57 4.56 -5.18
C ALA A 119 -1.42 4.20 -4.24
N ILE A 120 -1.57 4.44 -2.92
CA ILE A 120 -0.58 4.03 -1.92
C ILE A 120 -0.45 2.50 -1.91
N LEU A 121 -1.56 1.76 -1.91
CA LEU A 121 -1.55 0.30 -1.95
C LEU A 121 -0.98 -0.20 -3.28
N TYR A 122 -1.32 0.44 -4.39
CA TYR A 122 -0.78 0.10 -5.71
C TYR A 122 0.74 0.29 -5.79
N TYR A 123 1.32 1.28 -5.09
CA TYR A 123 2.77 1.43 -4.98
C TYR A 123 3.44 0.13 -4.47
N TYR A 124 2.89 -0.49 -3.42
CA TYR A 124 3.41 -1.77 -2.92
C TYR A 124 3.17 -2.92 -3.91
N GLN A 125 1.97 -3.00 -4.49
CA GLN A 125 1.60 -4.10 -5.38
C GLN A 125 2.38 -4.11 -6.70
N SER A 126 2.70 -2.93 -7.21
CA SER A 126 3.43 -2.74 -8.47
C SER A 126 4.94 -2.78 -8.31
N GLY A 127 5.45 -2.85 -7.06
CA GLY A 127 6.88 -2.76 -6.79
C GLY A 127 7.45 -1.35 -6.99
N GLY A 128 6.67 -0.31 -6.71
CA GLY A 128 7.16 1.07 -6.59
C GLY A 128 6.62 2.07 -7.60
N ARG A 129 5.55 1.75 -8.35
CA ARG A 129 4.90 2.73 -9.24
C ARG A 129 3.98 3.62 -8.43
N ILE A 130 4.20 4.92 -8.51
CA ILE A 130 3.36 5.93 -7.85
C ILE A 130 2.61 6.73 -8.91
N ARG A 131 1.29 6.83 -8.77
CA ARG A 131 0.39 7.58 -9.67
C ARG A 131 -0.73 8.16 -8.84
N ARG A 132 -0.94 9.47 -8.92
CA ARG A 132 -2.00 10.13 -8.16
C ARG A 132 -3.37 9.81 -8.78
N PRO A 133 -4.38 9.46 -7.97
CA PRO A 133 -5.75 9.39 -8.45
C PRO A 133 -6.22 10.76 -8.94
N VAL A 134 -6.82 10.84 -10.12
CA VAL A 134 -7.23 12.11 -10.75
C VAL A 134 -8.19 12.95 -9.90
N ASN A 135 -8.95 12.29 -9.02
CA ASN A 135 -9.91 12.88 -8.09
C ASN A 135 -9.28 13.34 -6.77
N VAL A 136 -7.96 13.21 -6.60
CA VAL A 136 -7.24 13.62 -5.40
C VAL A 136 -6.33 14.82 -5.74
N PRO A 137 -6.43 15.94 -5.01
CA PRO A 137 -5.51 17.07 -5.18
C PRO A 137 -4.03 16.70 -4.97
N ILE A 138 -3.13 17.41 -5.64
CA ILE A 138 -1.67 17.14 -5.61
C ILE A 138 -1.11 17.26 -4.19
N ASP A 139 -1.46 18.33 -3.49
CA ASP A 139 -1.06 18.62 -2.12
C ASP A 139 -1.51 17.50 -1.17
N ILE A 140 -2.77 17.10 -1.23
CA ILE A 140 -3.32 16.00 -0.43
C ILE A 140 -2.57 14.70 -0.70
N PHE A 141 -2.34 14.34 -1.96
CA PHE A 141 -1.62 13.10 -2.25
C PHE A 141 -0.15 13.17 -1.81
N SER A 142 0.50 14.33 -1.93
CA SER A 142 1.86 14.54 -1.44
C SER A 142 1.96 14.35 0.08
N GLU A 143 0.95 14.78 0.84
CA GLU A 143 0.87 14.55 2.28
C GLU A 143 0.71 13.06 2.61
N GLU A 144 -0.08 12.32 1.84
CA GLU A 144 -0.22 10.87 2.03
C GLU A 144 1.11 10.14 1.75
N ILE A 145 1.84 10.48 0.69
CA ILE A 145 3.16 9.91 0.40
C ILE A 145 4.12 10.15 1.57
N ARG A 146 4.13 11.36 2.15
CA ARG A 146 4.93 11.69 3.34
C ARG A 146 4.47 10.91 4.56
N PHE A 147 3.16 10.82 4.80
CA PHE A 147 2.59 10.13 5.96
C PHE A 147 2.92 8.64 5.96
N TYR A 148 2.72 7.95 4.83
CA TYR A 148 3.05 6.53 4.71
C TYR A 148 4.56 6.28 4.57
N GLN A 149 5.36 7.34 4.56
CA GLN A 149 6.81 7.29 4.52
C GLN A 149 7.32 6.47 3.33
N LEU A 150 6.78 6.71 2.14
CA LEU A 150 7.20 5.97 0.92
C LEU A 150 8.63 6.30 0.46
N GLY A 151 9.28 7.26 1.10
CA GLY A 151 10.66 7.67 0.84
C GLY A 151 10.79 8.77 -0.21
N GLU A 152 12.01 9.30 -0.34
CA GLU A 152 12.31 10.40 -1.27
C GLU A 152 12.23 9.95 -2.73
N GLU A 153 12.64 8.71 -3.05
CA GLU A 153 12.56 8.16 -4.41
C GLU A 153 11.11 8.11 -4.92
N ALA A 154 10.17 7.72 -4.06
CA ALA A 154 8.75 7.73 -4.41
C ALA A 154 8.22 9.15 -4.60
N MET A 155 8.67 10.10 -3.77
CA MET A 155 8.30 11.51 -3.89
C MET A 155 8.86 12.13 -5.17
N GLU A 156 10.09 11.79 -5.57
CA GLU A 156 10.71 12.27 -6.80
C GLU A 156 9.98 11.75 -8.03
N LYS A 157 9.72 10.43 -8.10
CA LYS A 157 8.92 9.84 -9.20
C LYS A 157 7.53 10.47 -9.33
N PHE A 158 6.91 10.79 -8.19
CA PHE A 158 5.62 11.49 -8.18
C PHE A 158 5.76 12.91 -8.74
N ARG A 159 6.79 13.66 -8.37
CA ARG A 159 7.04 15.01 -8.90
C ARG A 159 7.30 15.02 -10.40
N ASP A 160 8.14 14.10 -10.87
CA ASP A 160 8.46 13.97 -12.29
C ASP A 160 7.21 13.66 -13.12
N ASP A 161 6.33 12.78 -12.61
CA ASP A 161 5.11 12.38 -13.32
C ASP A 161 4.05 13.48 -13.39
N GLU A 162 3.98 14.33 -12.36
CA GLU A 162 3.11 15.52 -12.36
C GLU A 162 3.72 16.68 -13.17
N GLY A 163 4.91 16.51 -13.74
CA GLY A 163 5.58 17.52 -14.57
C GLY A 163 6.20 18.66 -13.75
N PHE A 164 6.50 18.45 -12.47
CA PHE A 164 7.27 19.41 -11.69
C PHE A 164 8.72 19.37 -12.17
N ILE A 165 9.09 20.34 -12.99
CA ILE A 165 10.50 20.62 -13.29
C ILE A 165 11.15 20.94 -11.94
N LYS A 166 12.24 20.24 -11.57
CA LYS A 166 13.13 20.72 -10.50
C LYS A 166 13.52 22.14 -10.89
N GLU A 167 12.98 23.16 -10.21
CA GLU A 167 13.52 24.51 -10.31
C GLU A 167 14.99 24.37 -9.97
N GLU A 168 15.84 24.49 -11.00
CA GLU A 168 17.24 24.77 -10.84
C GLU A 168 17.25 26.04 -10.00
N GLU A 169 17.65 25.92 -8.73
CA GLU A 169 17.67 27.01 -7.75
C GLU A 169 18.28 28.21 -8.47
N ARG A 170 17.44 29.20 -8.83
CA ARG A 170 17.93 30.48 -9.32
C ARG A 170 18.64 31.07 -8.13
N VAL A 171 19.92 30.75 -8.00
CA VAL A 171 20.81 31.35 -7.04
C VAL A 171 20.68 32.83 -7.28
N LEU A 172 19.96 33.50 -6.38
CA LEU A 172 19.88 34.95 -6.39
C LEU A 172 21.33 35.43 -6.53
N PRO A 173 21.66 36.22 -7.55
CA PRO A 173 23.01 36.71 -7.69
C PRO A 173 23.39 37.42 -6.38
N LYS A 174 24.42 36.90 -5.69
CA LYS A 174 24.86 37.40 -4.38
C LYS A 174 25.48 38.81 -4.43
N ASN A 175 25.48 39.46 -5.60
CA ASN A 175 26.12 40.74 -5.81
C ASN A 175 25.08 41.84 -6.03
N ASP A 176 25.09 42.84 -5.13
CA ASP A 176 24.25 44.04 -5.23
C ASP A 176 24.44 44.83 -6.55
N PHE A 177 25.49 44.55 -7.31
CA PHE A 177 25.78 45.18 -8.61
C PHE A 177 24.96 44.64 -9.78
N GLN A 178 24.22 43.53 -9.64
CA GLN A 178 23.38 42.97 -10.71
C GLN A 178 21.89 43.34 -10.59
N LYS A 179 21.47 44.08 -9.55
CA LYS A 179 20.08 44.55 -9.40
C LYS A 179 19.65 45.62 -10.39
N GLN A 180 20.59 46.29 -11.08
CA GLN A 180 20.24 47.44 -11.94
C GLN A 180 19.74 47.06 -13.34
N ASP A 181 20.00 45.83 -13.81
CA ASP A 181 19.48 45.38 -15.10
C ASP A 181 18.06 44.81 -15.00
N GLU A 182 17.71 44.12 -13.89
CA GLU A 182 16.36 43.54 -13.73
C GLU A 182 15.28 44.58 -13.40
N SER A 183 15.63 45.73 -12.79
CA SER A 183 14.65 46.81 -12.57
C SER A 183 14.30 47.59 -13.85
N SER A 184 15.01 47.35 -14.95
CA SER A 184 14.92 48.17 -16.17
C SER A 184 14.08 47.51 -17.29
N VAL A 185 13.59 46.27 -17.08
CA VAL A 185 12.80 45.54 -18.09
C VAL A 185 11.29 45.65 -17.85
N ASP A 186 10.84 45.98 -16.64
CA ASP A 186 9.41 46.06 -16.29
C ASP A 186 8.72 47.41 -16.58
N GLU A 187 9.45 48.46 -17.01
CA GLU A 187 8.84 49.79 -17.27
C GLU A 187 8.54 50.09 -18.75
N LYS A 188 8.66 49.12 -19.67
CA LYS A 188 8.36 49.34 -21.10
C LYS A 188 7.23 48.48 -21.66
N GLU A 189 6.11 48.40 -20.95
CA GLU A 189 4.82 48.04 -21.55
C GLU A 189 3.75 49.05 -21.07
N GLY A 190 3.80 50.26 -21.61
CA GLY A 190 2.96 51.34 -21.07
C GLY A 190 2.61 52.51 -21.97
N GLU A 191 3.00 52.57 -23.25
CA GLU A 191 2.59 53.69 -24.11
C GLU A 191 2.18 53.20 -25.52
N ARG A 192 0.87 53.01 -25.72
CA ARG A 192 0.26 52.96 -27.05
C ARG A 192 0.17 54.39 -27.58
N GLU A 193 1.14 54.81 -28.37
CA GLU A 193 1.04 56.03 -29.17
C GLU A 193 0.04 55.82 -30.31
N HIS A 194 -0.99 56.66 -30.30
CA HIS A 194 -1.74 57.03 -31.48
C HIS A 194 -0.82 57.83 -32.40
N ASP A 195 -0.41 57.29 -33.54
CA ASP A 195 -0.27 58.10 -34.75
C ASP A 195 -0.19 57.23 -36.00
N VAL A 196 -1.10 57.50 -36.93
CA VAL A 196 -1.18 56.83 -38.23
C VAL A 196 -0.54 57.79 -39.24
N PRO A 197 0.62 57.49 -39.85
CA PRO A 197 1.10 58.33 -40.94
C PRO A 197 0.44 57.88 -42.25
N SER A 198 -0.27 58.83 -42.87
CA SER A 198 -0.86 58.71 -44.21
C SER A 198 0.21 58.43 -45.28
N PRO A 199 -0.04 57.57 -46.28
CA PRO A 199 0.89 57.40 -47.39
C PRO A 199 0.70 58.53 -48.42
N LEU A 200 1.71 59.40 -48.52
CA LEU A 200 1.81 60.41 -49.57
C LEU A 200 2.08 59.75 -50.93
N LEU A 201 1.21 60.06 -51.88
CA LEU A 201 1.26 59.72 -53.30
C LEU A 201 2.58 60.20 -53.95
N LEU A 202 3.39 59.25 -54.40
CA LEU A 202 4.44 59.51 -55.40
C LEU A 202 3.76 59.58 -56.78
N ALA A 203 3.64 60.79 -57.30
CA ALA A 203 3.29 61.03 -58.70
C ALA A 203 4.50 60.72 -59.59
N GLU A 204 4.28 59.87 -60.60
CA GLU A 204 5.24 59.58 -61.66
C GLU A 204 5.48 60.80 -62.56
N PRO A 205 6.68 60.99 -63.14
CA PRO A 205 6.91 61.96 -64.19
C PRO A 205 6.59 61.39 -65.59
N ALA A 206 6.09 62.28 -66.44
CA ALA A 206 5.62 62.04 -67.79
C ALA A 206 6.66 61.49 -68.78
N LEU A 207 6.18 60.65 -69.71
CA LEU A 207 6.37 60.75 -71.17
C LEU A 207 5.23 60.04 -71.91
#